data_AF-A0A2V9IQT7-F1
#
_entry.id   AF-A0A2V9IQT7-F1
#
_cell.length_a   1.000
_cell.length_b   1.000
_cell.length_c   1.000
_cell.angle_alpha   90.00
_cell.angle_beta   90.00
_cell.angle_gamma   90.00
#
_symmetry.space_group_name_H-M   'P 1'
#
loop_
_entity.id
_entity.type
_entity.pdbx_description
1 polymer ?
#
loop_
_entity_poly.entity_id
_entity_poly.type
_entity_poly.pdbx_seq_one_letter_code
_entity_poly.pdbx_strand_id
1 'polypeptide(L)'
;MKPVAILASGMVTGVGLNAPASCAAIRCAIDNFSETRFMDKGGEWIIGSQVPLEQPWRGLPKLVHMVVPAMRECVAHAGNVRPEMIPLLLCVAEKERPGRLEGLDDQLFHDVQGELGVRFHPRSAVIARGRVAGALALVQAFKAAFADAGRTPADVDYRITDSNGEQYWFKEAALALTRTLRVRKEQFEIWHPADCIGETGAAIGPCALGVGLAAAVKNYAPGPGVLGHFSAEDSERLAFVMKPSNVGGH
;
A
#
# COMPACT_ATOMS: atom_id res chain seq x y z
N MET A 1 -18.75 0.64 -14.90
CA MET A 1 -17.37 1.14 -15.11
C MET A 1 -16.59 0.20 -16.03
N LYS A 2 -15.52 0.67 -16.67
CA LYS A 2 -14.40 -0.24 -17.00
C LYS A 2 -13.57 -0.39 -15.71
N PRO A 3 -13.25 -1.60 -15.22
CA PRO A 3 -12.44 -1.75 -14.02
C PRO A 3 -11.02 -1.23 -14.27
N VAL A 4 -10.39 -0.64 -13.26
CA VAL A 4 -8.92 -0.54 -13.21
C VAL A 4 -8.39 -1.88 -12.72
N ALA A 5 -7.36 -2.37 -13.40
CA ALA A 5 -6.65 -3.59 -13.03
C ALA A 5 -5.29 -3.24 -12.44
N ILE A 6 -4.83 -4.05 -11.49
CA ILE A 6 -3.43 -4.03 -11.04
C ILE A 6 -2.67 -4.97 -11.98
N LEU A 7 -1.75 -4.41 -12.75
CA LEU A 7 -0.94 -5.18 -13.71
C LEU A 7 0.23 -5.89 -13.03
N ALA A 8 0.81 -5.24 -12.02
CA ALA A 8 1.97 -5.71 -11.27
C ALA A 8 1.95 -5.15 -9.85
N SER A 9 2.66 -5.82 -8.93
CA SER A 9 3.04 -5.28 -7.63
C SER A 9 4.54 -5.48 -7.42
N GLY A 10 5.12 -4.62 -6.59
CA GLY A 10 6.50 -4.70 -6.17
C GLY A 10 6.63 -4.23 -4.72
N MET A 11 7.48 -4.88 -3.92
CA MET A 11 7.52 -4.68 -2.47
C MET A 11 8.92 -4.80 -1.90
N VAL A 12 9.27 -3.89 -0.98
CA VAL A 12 10.44 -4.00 -0.13
C VAL A 12 9.99 -3.83 1.32
N THR A 13 10.14 -4.87 2.13
CA THR A 13 9.63 -4.97 3.50
C THR A 13 10.69 -5.56 4.44
N GLY A 14 10.45 -5.56 5.76
CA GLY A 14 11.34 -6.19 6.73
C GLY A 14 11.48 -7.71 6.59
N VAL A 15 10.54 -8.36 5.88
CA VAL A 15 10.46 -9.83 5.72
C VAL A 15 10.72 -10.30 4.28
N GLY A 16 10.99 -9.38 3.34
CA GLY A 16 11.26 -9.70 1.95
C GLY A 16 11.59 -8.47 1.09
N LEU A 17 12.52 -8.61 0.15
CA LEU A 17 13.00 -7.53 -0.72
C LEU A 17 12.39 -7.55 -2.14
N ASN A 18 11.33 -8.33 -2.33
CA ASN A 18 10.48 -8.36 -3.53
C ASN A 18 9.05 -8.80 -3.13
N ALA A 19 8.06 -8.61 -4.02
CA ALA A 19 6.67 -8.97 -3.77
C ALA A 19 6.44 -10.48 -3.57
N PRO A 20 7.02 -11.40 -4.37
CA PRO A 20 6.90 -12.84 -4.15
C PRO A 20 7.36 -13.30 -2.76
N ALA A 21 8.51 -12.79 -2.29
CA ALA A 21 9.08 -13.12 -0.98
C ALA A 21 8.27 -12.50 0.16
N SER A 22 7.97 -11.19 0.07
CA SER A 22 7.18 -10.49 1.11
C SER A 22 5.81 -11.12 1.28
N CYS A 23 5.10 -11.43 0.18
CA CYS A 23 3.79 -12.07 0.24
C CYS A 23 3.85 -13.51 0.76
N ALA A 24 4.92 -14.25 0.48
CA ALA A 24 5.12 -15.60 1.03
C ALA A 24 5.38 -15.56 2.54
N ALA A 25 6.27 -14.66 3.00
CA ALA A 25 6.55 -14.47 4.42
C ALA A 25 5.30 -14.05 5.21
N ILE A 26 4.57 -13.02 4.72
CA ILE A 26 3.29 -12.58 5.32
C ILE A 26 2.28 -13.72 5.38
N ARG A 27 2.12 -14.51 4.30
CA ARG A 27 1.21 -15.67 4.28
C ARG A 27 1.60 -16.75 5.29
N CYS A 28 2.89 -16.94 5.53
CA CYS A 28 3.42 -17.89 6.51
C CYS A 28 3.49 -17.32 7.94
N ALA A 29 2.97 -16.11 8.19
CA ALA A 29 3.09 -15.39 9.46
C ALA A 29 4.53 -15.25 9.95
N ILE A 30 5.49 -15.09 9.03
CA ILE A 30 6.88 -14.81 9.34
C ILE A 30 7.03 -13.31 9.56
N ASP A 31 7.38 -12.90 10.78
CA ASP A 31 7.80 -11.56 11.11
C ASP A 31 9.35 -11.40 11.08
N ASN A 32 9.81 -10.17 11.29
CA ASN A 32 11.22 -9.85 11.54
C ASN A 32 11.30 -8.71 12.56
N PHE A 33 10.58 -8.84 13.68
CA PHE A 33 10.52 -7.83 14.71
C PHE A 33 11.79 -7.84 15.58
N SER A 34 12.35 -6.66 15.78
CA SER A 34 13.51 -6.44 16.65
C SER A 34 13.41 -5.09 17.35
N GLU A 35 14.15 -4.92 18.45
CA GLU A 35 14.38 -3.61 19.04
C GLU A 35 15.02 -2.66 18.02
N THR A 36 14.41 -1.50 17.83
CA THR A 36 14.97 -0.44 17.00
C THR A 36 15.83 0.50 17.83
N ARG A 37 16.50 1.44 17.17
CA ARG A 37 17.27 2.52 17.84
C ARG A 37 16.43 3.77 18.09
N PHE A 38 15.11 3.62 18.18
CA PHE A 38 14.17 4.68 18.50
C PHE A 38 13.53 4.38 19.86
N MET A 39 13.52 5.36 20.76
CA MET A 39 12.79 5.28 22.02
C MET A 39 11.40 5.90 21.87
N ASP A 40 10.45 5.41 22.64
CA ASP A 40 9.14 6.04 22.81
C ASP A 40 9.19 7.17 23.86
N LYS A 41 8.01 7.68 24.27
CA LYS A 41 7.91 8.74 25.30
C LYS A 41 8.18 8.24 26.73
N GLY A 42 8.13 6.92 26.96
CA GLY A 42 8.49 6.29 28.24
C GLY A 42 9.99 6.01 28.37
N GLY A 43 10.74 6.03 27.26
CA GLY A 43 12.16 5.69 27.21
C GLY A 43 12.42 4.24 26.82
N GLU A 44 11.38 3.48 26.46
CA GLU A 44 11.49 2.09 26.02
C GLU A 44 11.85 2.01 24.54
N TRP A 45 12.62 1.00 24.15
CA TRP A 45 12.97 0.78 22.74
C TRP A 45 11.74 0.32 21.95
N ILE A 46 11.45 1.04 20.87
CA ILE A 46 10.35 0.70 19.96
C ILE A 46 10.72 -0.58 19.20
N ILE A 47 9.88 -1.60 19.28
CA ILE A 47 9.96 -2.80 18.44
C ILE A 47 9.51 -2.45 17.02
N GLY A 48 10.21 -2.97 16.00
CA GLY A 48 9.84 -2.76 14.60
C GLY A 48 10.46 -3.76 13.63
N SER A 49 9.89 -3.84 12.43
CA SER A 49 10.37 -4.69 11.33
C SER A 49 11.25 -3.84 10.39
N GLN A 50 12.57 -3.97 10.50
CA GLN A 50 13.50 -3.17 9.69
C GLN A 50 13.84 -3.88 8.36
N VAL A 51 13.81 -3.13 7.25
CA VAL A 51 14.31 -3.61 5.96
C VAL A 51 15.82 -3.88 6.05
N PRO A 52 16.30 -5.10 5.78
CA PRO A 52 17.73 -5.44 5.80
C PRO A 52 18.41 -4.95 4.51
N LEU A 53 18.86 -3.69 4.52
CA LEU A 53 19.66 -3.10 3.45
C LEU A 53 21.15 -3.36 3.68
N GLU A 54 21.93 -3.52 2.60
CA GLU A 54 23.38 -3.79 2.65
C GLU A 54 24.19 -2.74 3.43
N GLN A 55 23.72 -1.48 3.40
CA GLN A 55 24.31 -0.37 4.14
C GLN A 55 23.27 0.25 5.07
N PRO A 56 23.68 0.83 6.22
CA PRO A 56 22.78 1.41 7.21
C PRO A 56 22.25 2.79 6.79
N TRP A 57 21.64 2.86 5.60
CA TRP A 57 21.03 4.07 5.04
C TRP A 57 20.01 4.70 6.00
N ARG A 58 19.94 6.04 5.98
CA ARG A 58 19.01 6.84 6.78
C ARG A 58 18.38 7.94 5.92
N GLY A 59 17.32 8.58 6.41
CA GLY A 59 16.67 9.70 5.72
C GLY A 59 16.12 9.32 4.34
N LEU A 60 16.10 10.29 3.42
CA LEU A 60 15.64 10.09 2.04
C LEU A 60 16.41 8.99 1.29
N PRO A 61 17.76 8.86 1.37
CA PRO A 61 18.48 7.75 0.73
C PRO A 61 17.93 6.37 1.09
N LYS A 62 17.53 6.14 2.35
CA LYS A 62 16.89 4.87 2.75
C LYS A 62 15.58 4.64 1.99
N LEU A 63 14.77 5.68 1.85
CA LEU A 63 13.49 5.60 1.13
C LEU A 63 13.70 5.36 -0.37
N VAL A 64 14.69 6.00 -0.99
CA VAL A 64 15.08 5.76 -2.39
C VAL A 64 15.49 4.29 -2.59
N HIS A 65 16.38 3.77 -1.74
CA HIS A 65 16.81 2.36 -1.79
C HIS A 65 15.70 1.35 -1.47
N MET A 66 14.58 1.76 -0.88
CA MET A 66 13.40 0.91 -0.67
C MET A 66 12.39 1.01 -1.82
N VAL A 67 12.09 2.22 -2.29
CA VAL A 67 11.03 2.42 -3.30
C VAL A 67 11.51 2.09 -4.72
N VAL A 68 12.78 2.35 -5.05
CA VAL A 68 13.29 2.09 -6.41
C VAL A 68 13.27 0.60 -6.77
N PRO A 69 13.74 -0.36 -5.93
CA PRO A 69 13.63 -1.77 -6.27
C PRO A 69 12.18 -2.24 -6.44
N ALA A 70 11.26 -1.78 -5.57
CA ALA A 70 9.83 -2.07 -5.71
C ALA A 70 9.24 -1.51 -7.02
N MET A 71 9.67 -0.32 -7.44
CA MET A 71 9.25 0.25 -8.73
C MET A 71 9.86 -0.48 -9.93
N ARG A 72 11.13 -0.91 -9.85
CA ARG A 72 11.76 -1.75 -10.88
C ARG A 72 11.04 -3.09 -11.02
N GLU A 73 10.62 -3.70 -9.91
CA GLU A 73 9.81 -4.92 -9.89
C GLU A 73 8.45 -4.70 -10.58
N CYS A 74 7.75 -3.60 -10.28
CA CYS A 74 6.52 -3.23 -11.00
C CYS A 74 6.74 -3.05 -12.50
N VAL A 75 7.76 -2.27 -12.91
CA VAL A 75 8.04 -1.96 -14.33
C VAL A 75 8.41 -3.22 -15.11
N ALA A 76 9.19 -4.13 -14.52
CA ALA A 76 9.55 -5.40 -15.16
C ALA A 76 8.34 -6.29 -15.52
N HIS A 77 7.23 -6.14 -14.80
CA HIS A 77 5.99 -6.91 -15.02
C HIS A 77 4.87 -6.09 -15.68
N ALA A 78 4.98 -4.76 -15.77
CA ALA A 78 3.99 -3.88 -16.39
C ALA A 78 3.99 -3.89 -17.94
N GLY A 79 4.92 -4.64 -18.56
CA GLY A 79 5.06 -4.75 -20.01
C GLY A 79 5.67 -3.50 -20.66
N ASN A 80 5.37 -3.28 -21.94
CA ASN A 80 6.04 -2.26 -22.77
C ASN A 80 5.56 -0.81 -22.55
N VAL A 81 4.98 -0.48 -21.40
CA VAL A 81 4.52 0.89 -21.10
C VAL A 81 5.71 1.75 -20.65
N ARG A 82 6.08 2.73 -21.46
CA ARG A 82 7.19 3.64 -21.15
C ARG A 82 6.90 4.49 -19.89
N PRO A 83 7.83 4.63 -18.93
CA PRO A 83 7.63 5.38 -17.69
C PRO A 83 7.12 6.83 -17.87
N GLU A 84 7.49 7.50 -18.96
CA GLU A 84 7.06 8.87 -19.29
C GLU A 84 5.54 8.97 -19.54
N MET A 85 4.90 7.85 -19.88
CA MET A 85 3.46 7.75 -20.06
C MET A 85 2.71 7.42 -18.76
N ILE A 86 3.42 7.09 -17.68
CA ILE A 86 2.87 6.61 -16.40
C ILE A 86 2.92 7.75 -15.38
N PRO A 87 1.76 8.22 -14.84
CA PRO A 87 1.75 9.11 -13.68
C PRO A 87 2.18 8.34 -12.43
N LEU A 88 3.25 8.80 -11.77
CA LEU A 88 3.66 8.31 -10.46
C LEU A 88 2.90 9.08 -9.37
N LEU A 89 2.15 8.36 -8.55
CA LEU A 89 1.52 8.89 -7.34
C LEU A 89 2.31 8.38 -6.13
N LEU A 90 3.22 9.21 -5.62
CA LEU A 90 4.16 8.84 -4.56
C LEU A 90 3.56 9.15 -3.19
N CYS A 91 3.17 8.11 -2.47
CA CYS A 91 2.54 8.22 -1.16
C CYS A 91 3.58 8.38 -0.06
N VAL A 92 3.47 9.43 0.76
CA VAL A 92 4.42 9.75 1.84
C VAL A 92 3.68 10.12 3.13
N ALA A 93 4.44 10.21 4.23
CA ALA A 93 3.92 10.66 5.52
C ALA A 93 3.22 12.03 5.43
N GLU A 94 2.12 12.14 6.17
CA GLU A 94 1.41 13.37 6.54
C GLU A 94 2.39 14.47 7.01
N LYS A 95 2.06 15.75 6.76
CA LYS A 95 2.99 16.88 6.94
C LYS A 95 3.22 17.21 8.41
N GLU A 96 2.20 16.91 9.20
CA GLU A 96 2.04 17.19 10.62
C GLU A 96 2.77 16.15 11.50
N ARG A 97 3.29 15.06 10.90
CA ARG A 97 3.94 13.95 11.60
C ARG A 97 5.17 14.42 12.40
N PRO A 98 5.25 14.15 13.71
CA PRO A 98 6.47 14.37 14.49
C PRO A 98 7.67 13.61 13.90
N GLY A 99 8.80 14.30 13.71
CA GLY A 99 10.00 13.69 13.13
C GLY A 99 9.91 13.39 11.63
N ARG A 100 8.97 13.99 10.90
CA ARG A 100 8.89 13.90 9.42
C ARG A 100 10.23 14.32 8.79
N LEU A 101 10.65 13.57 7.78
CA LEU A 101 11.84 13.91 6.99
C LEU A 101 11.57 15.13 6.09
N GLU A 102 12.53 16.05 6.06
CA GLU A 102 12.58 17.12 5.06
C GLU A 102 12.78 16.54 3.66
N GLY A 103 12.29 17.23 2.62
CA GLY A 103 12.39 16.80 1.22
C GLY A 103 11.46 15.64 0.80
N LEU A 104 10.52 15.21 1.65
CA LEU A 104 9.52 14.18 1.27
C LEU A 104 8.53 14.66 0.19
N ASP A 105 8.26 15.96 0.12
CA ASP A 105 7.24 16.52 -0.78
C ASP A 105 7.77 16.76 -2.20
N ASP A 106 9.10 16.75 -2.40
CA ASP A 106 9.80 17.17 -3.61
C ASP A 106 11.10 16.39 -3.88
N GLN A 107 12.10 16.47 -3.00
CA GLN A 107 13.43 15.89 -3.20
C GLN A 107 13.38 14.38 -3.39
N LEU A 108 12.56 13.66 -2.61
CA LEU A 108 12.38 12.21 -2.76
C LEU A 108 11.88 11.84 -4.17
N PHE A 109 10.96 12.63 -4.74
CA PHE A 109 10.46 12.40 -6.09
C PHE A 109 11.53 12.69 -7.15
N HIS A 110 12.38 13.69 -6.92
CA HIS A 110 13.53 13.96 -7.78
C HIS A 110 14.55 12.81 -7.75
N ASP A 111 14.92 12.33 -6.56
CA ASP A 111 15.93 11.29 -6.37
C ASP A 111 15.48 9.94 -6.93
N VAL A 112 14.20 9.58 -6.76
CA VAL A 112 13.60 8.38 -7.36
C VAL A 112 13.68 8.42 -8.89
N GLN A 113 13.44 9.57 -9.52
CA GLN A 113 13.62 9.72 -10.97
C GLN A 113 15.09 9.62 -11.39
N GLY A 114 16.02 10.19 -10.61
CA GLY A 114 17.46 10.10 -10.84
C GLY A 114 17.97 8.66 -10.81
N GLU A 115 17.65 7.92 -9.74
CA GLU A 115 18.08 6.54 -9.50
C GLU A 115 17.39 5.51 -10.43
N LEU A 116 16.20 5.82 -10.95
CA LEU A 116 15.57 5.05 -12.03
C LEU A 116 16.09 5.44 -13.43
N GLY A 117 16.68 6.61 -13.60
CA GLY A 117 17.08 7.15 -14.91
C GLY A 117 15.89 7.52 -15.82
N VAL A 118 14.73 7.83 -15.24
CA VAL A 118 13.47 8.09 -15.98
C VAL A 118 12.85 9.42 -15.59
N ARG A 119 11.93 9.93 -16.42
CA ARG A 119 10.99 10.99 -16.02
C ARG A 119 9.57 10.45 -16.09
N PHE A 120 8.77 10.69 -15.06
CA PHE A 120 7.37 10.28 -15.03
C PHE A 120 6.46 11.30 -15.71
N HIS A 121 5.23 10.90 -16.02
CA HIS A 121 4.25 11.77 -16.67
C HIS A 121 4.01 13.06 -15.85
N PRO A 122 3.78 14.24 -16.47
CA PRO A 122 3.49 15.49 -15.75
C PRO A 122 2.24 15.52 -14.85
N ARG A 123 1.47 14.43 -14.79
CA ARG A 123 0.34 14.23 -13.85
C ARG A 123 0.76 13.52 -12.55
N SER A 124 2.06 13.23 -12.42
CA SER A 124 2.64 12.66 -11.20
C SER A 124 2.52 13.62 -10.03
N ALA A 125 2.36 13.10 -8.83
CA ALA A 125 2.16 13.89 -7.62
C ALA A 125 2.68 13.17 -6.38
N VAL A 126 3.12 13.94 -5.39
CA VAL A 126 3.37 13.43 -4.03
C VAL A 126 2.11 13.60 -3.19
N ILE A 127 1.72 12.55 -2.46
CA ILE A 127 0.51 12.52 -1.63
C ILE A 127 0.93 12.32 -0.16
N ALA A 128 1.09 13.44 0.54
CA ALA A 128 1.45 13.50 1.96
C ALA A 128 0.23 13.31 2.87
N ARG A 129 -0.22 12.06 3.01
CA ARG A 129 -1.43 11.66 3.78
C ARG A 129 -1.29 10.33 4.53
N GLY A 130 -0.05 9.86 4.74
CA GLY A 130 0.18 8.67 5.55
C GLY A 130 -0.59 7.44 5.06
N ARG A 131 -1.18 6.69 5.99
CA ARG A 131 -1.91 5.43 5.72
C ARG A 131 -2.99 5.54 4.65
N VAL A 132 -3.70 6.67 4.54
CA VAL A 132 -4.76 6.84 3.52
C VAL A 132 -4.23 7.29 2.15
N ALA A 133 -2.97 7.74 2.06
CA ALA A 133 -2.37 8.25 0.83
C ALA A 133 -2.44 7.25 -0.33
N GLY A 134 -2.17 5.96 -0.07
CA GLY A 134 -2.22 4.90 -1.08
C GLY A 134 -3.58 4.75 -1.77
N ALA A 135 -4.67 4.99 -1.03
CA ALA A 135 -6.01 4.87 -1.58
C ALA A 135 -6.57 6.21 -2.10
N LEU A 136 -6.07 7.36 -1.61
CA LEU A 136 -6.25 8.65 -2.28
C LEU A 136 -5.56 8.67 -3.65
N ALA A 137 -4.38 8.06 -3.75
CA ALA A 137 -3.68 7.84 -5.01
C ALA A 137 -4.53 7.02 -5.99
N LEU A 138 -5.16 5.92 -5.54
CA LEU A 138 -6.10 5.18 -6.38
C LEU A 138 -7.24 6.08 -6.88
N VAL A 139 -7.90 6.87 -6.02
CA VAL A 139 -8.97 7.80 -6.43
C VAL A 139 -8.46 8.83 -7.46
N GLN A 140 -7.25 9.34 -7.31
CA GLN A 140 -6.63 10.25 -8.28
C GLN A 140 -6.27 9.54 -9.59
N ALA A 141 -5.76 8.30 -9.55
CA ALA A 141 -5.47 7.49 -10.72
C ALA A 141 -6.75 7.13 -11.50
N PHE A 142 -7.83 6.76 -10.80
CA PHE A 142 -9.16 6.58 -11.38
C PHE A 142 -9.63 7.86 -12.08
N LYS A 143 -9.59 9.02 -11.39
CA LYS A 143 -9.97 10.30 -11.99
C LYS A 143 -9.12 10.66 -13.22
N ALA A 144 -7.81 10.43 -13.20
CA ALA A 144 -6.93 10.69 -14.33
C ALA A 144 -7.25 9.76 -15.52
N ALA A 145 -7.39 8.45 -15.27
CA ALA A 145 -7.72 7.46 -16.30
C ALA A 145 -9.13 7.63 -16.89
N PHE A 146 -10.09 8.14 -16.11
CA PHE A 146 -11.45 8.41 -16.59
C PHE A 146 -11.67 9.82 -17.16
N ALA A 147 -10.86 10.81 -16.78
CA ALA A 147 -10.86 12.12 -17.45
C ALA A 147 -10.51 11.97 -18.94
N ASP A 148 -9.60 11.04 -19.27
CA ASP A 148 -9.23 10.69 -20.64
C ASP A 148 -10.29 9.76 -21.34
N ALA A 149 -11.38 9.39 -20.65
CA ALA A 149 -12.38 8.42 -21.14
C ALA A 149 -13.86 8.81 -20.93
N GLY A 150 -14.16 9.99 -20.36
CA GLY A 150 -15.50 10.55 -20.27
C GLY A 150 -16.51 9.78 -19.40
N ARG A 151 -16.12 9.25 -18.23
CA ARG A 151 -17.03 8.51 -17.30
C ARG A 151 -16.93 8.96 -15.84
N THR A 152 -17.97 8.63 -15.06
CA THR A 152 -18.21 9.19 -13.71
C THR A 152 -18.22 8.13 -12.60
N PRO A 153 -18.14 8.52 -11.30
CA PRO A 153 -18.03 7.57 -10.17
C PRO A 153 -19.26 6.70 -9.83
N ALA A 154 -20.34 6.72 -10.60
CA ALA A 154 -21.65 6.16 -10.22
C ALA A 154 -21.77 4.61 -10.34
N ASP A 155 -20.66 3.88 -10.26
CA ASP A 155 -20.44 2.65 -11.05
C ASP A 155 -19.79 1.46 -10.26
N VAL A 156 -19.78 1.42 -8.90
CA VAL A 156 -18.97 0.48 -8.04
C VAL A 156 -19.61 -0.11 -6.75
N ASP A 157 -18.94 -1.16 -6.19
CA ASP A 157 -19.41 -2.23 -5.26
C ASP A 157 -19.32 -2.03 -3.69
N TYR A 158 -18.50 -2.80 -2.91
CA TYR A 158 -18.62 -3.05 -1.44
C TYR A 158 -17.31 -2.96 -0.58
N ARG A 159 -17.20 -3.58 0.63
CA ARG A 159 -16.11 -3.43 1.66
C ARG A 159 -15.62 -4.69 2.47
N ILE A 160 -14.39 -4.60 3.06
CA ILE A 160 -13.49 -5.43 3.99
C ILE A 160 -12.46 -4.43 4.69
N THR A 161 -11.35 -4.78 5.39
CA THR A 161 -10.71 -3.95 6.48
C THR A 161 -9.16 -3.99 6.68
N ASP A 162 -8.56 -3.09 7.50
CA ASP A 162 -7.12 -3.08 7.95
C ASP A 162 -6.88 -3.05 9.49
N SER A 163 -7.87 -3.40 10.31
CA SER A 163 -7.85 -3.29 11.79
C SER A 163 -6.55 -3.71 12.50
N ASN A 164 -5.77 -2.76 13.03
CA ASN A 164 -4.41 -2.99 13.56
C ASN A 164 -4.27 -3.25 15.07
N GLY A 165 -5.26 -3.87 15.71
CA GLY A 165 -5.21 -4.22 17.14
C GLY A 165 -5.44 -3.06 18.12
N GLU A 166 -5.38 -1.81 17.67
CA GLU A 166 -5.86 -0.64 18.42
C GLU A 166 -7.33 -0.81 18.83
N GLN A 167 -7.60 -0.87 20.13
CA GLN A 167 -8.95 -1.20 20.64
C GLN A 167 -10.01 -0.19 20.19
N TYR A 168 -9.65 1.07 19.93
CA TYR A 168 -10.58 2.08 19.46
C TYR A 168 -10.92 1.89 17.97
N TRP A 169 -9.90 1.68 17.13
CA TRP A 169 -10.08 1.51 15.68
C TRP A 169 -10.68 0.16 15.31
N PHE A 170 -10.36 -0.92 16.02
CA PHE A 170 -11.05 -2.21 15.86
C PHE A 170 -12.55 -2.09 16.20
N LYS A 171 -12.91 -1.35 17.26
CA LYS A 171 -14.32 -1.12 17.64
C LYS A 171 -15.06 -0.30 16.58
N GLU A 172 -14.49 0.80 16.08
CA GLU A 172 -15.11 1.58 15.00
C GLU A 172 -15.24 0.77 13.70
N ALA A 173 -14.19 0.06 13.29
CA ALA A 173 -14.21 -0.84 12.14
C ALA A 173 -15.30 -1.92 12.27
N ALA A 174 -15.37 -2.60 13.42
CA ALA A 174 -16.37 -3.63 13.71
C ALA A 174 -17.78 -3.05 13.82
N LEU A 175 -17.97 -1.85 14.37
CA LEU A 175 -19.26 -1.18 14.46
C LEU A 175 -19.78 -0.78 13.07
N ALA A 176 -18.91 -0.22 12.23
CA ALA A 176 -19.21 0.09 10.84
C ALA A 176 -19.54 -1.17 10.03
N LEU A 177 -18.80 -2.27 10.25
CA LEU A 177 -19.03 -3.54 9.57
C LEU A 177 -20.33 -4.21 10.04
N THR A 178 -20.64 -4.21 11.34
CA THR A 178 -21.91 -4.71 11.90
C THR A 178 -23.12 -3.91 11.39
N ARG A 179 -22.96 -2.60 11.15
CA ARG A 179 -24.01 -1.72 10.60
C ARG A 179 -24.20 -1.85 9.08
N THR A 180 -23.23 -2.40 8.35
CA THR A 180 -23.25 -2.47 6.87
C THR A 180 -23.35 -3.89 6.32
N LEU A 181 -22.83 -4.89 7.02
CA LEU A 181 -22.91 -6.31 6.65
C LEU A 181 -24.30 -6.87 7.02
N ARG A 182 -25.27 -6.67 6.12
CA ARG A 182 -26.66 -7.13 6.27
C ARG A 182 -26.87 -8.64 6.05
N VAL A 183 -25.79 -9.43 5.93
CA VAL A 183 -25.85 -10.85 5.56
C VAL A 183 -24.83 -11.63 6.39
N ARG A 184 -25.27 -12.70 7.05
CA ARG A 184 -24.38 -13.56 7.84
C ARG A 184 -23.32 -14.20 6.94
N LYS A 185 -22.06 -14.19 7.40
CA LYS A 185 -20.95 -14.96 6.85
C LYS A 185 -20.50 -15.96 7.91
N GLU A 186 -20.27 -17.21 7.53
CA GLU A 186 -19.79 -18.24 8.46
C GLU A 186 -18.30 -18.10 8.74
N GLN A 187 -17.55 -17.59 7.76
CA GLN A 187 -16.14 -17.22 7.87
C GLN A 187 -15.95 -15.83 7.25
N PHE A 188 -15.22 -14.96 7.93
CA PHE A 188 -14.87 -13.61 7.47
C PHE A 188 -13.50 -13.26 8.05
N GLU A 189 -12.45 -13.76 7.38
CA GLU A 189 -11.07 -13.57 7.82
C GLU A 189 -10.65 -12.10 7.76
N ILE A 190 -9.89 -11.67 8.76
CA ILE A 190 -9.19 -10.38 8.76
C ILE A 190 -7.73 -10.69 8.46
N TRP A 191 -7.20 -10.14 7.37
CA TRP A 191 -5.79 -10.23 7.03
C TRP A 191 -5.10 -8.94 7.42
N HIS A 192 -4.06 -9.05 8.24
CA HIS A 192 -3.37 -7.90 8.81
C HIS A 192 -1.86 -7.96 8.52
N PRO A 193 -1.39 -7.44 7.37
CA PRO A 193 0.02 -7.54 6.98
C PRO A 193 1.00 -6.94 8.00
N ALA A 194 0.55 -5.97 8.79
CA ALA A 194 1.35 -5.36 9.85
C ALA A 194 1.66 -6.31 11.03
N ASP A 195 1.01 -7.48 11.14
CA ASP A 195 1.45 -8.57 12.02
C ASP A 195 2.84 -9.12 11.65
N CYS A 196 3.31 -8.87 10.42
CA CYS A 196 4.62 -9.33 9.93
C CYS A 196 5.58 -8.17 9.60
N ILE A 197 5.04 -7.03 9.13
CA ILE A 197 5.85 -5.88 8.67
C ILE A 197 5.73 -4.64 9.56
N GLY A 198 4.91 -4.68 10.61
CA GLY A 198 4.64 -3.54 11.49
C GLY A 198 3.85 -2.41 10.84
N GLU A 199 3.70 -1.30 11.57
CA GLU A 199 3.07 -0.08 11.07
C GLU A 199 3.98 0.62 10.05
N THR A 200 3.58 0.57 8.78
CA THR A 200 4.37 1.07 7.64
C THR A 200 3.86 2.38 7.05
N GLY A 201 2.84 3.01 7.66
CA GLY A 201 2.34 4.32 7.26
C GLY A 201 1.83 4.31 5.82
N ALA A 202 2.36 5.21 4.98
CA ALA A 202 1.91 5.34 3.58
C ALA A 202 2.12 4.09 2.71
N ALA A 203 2.97 3.15 3.12
CA ALA A 203 3.21 1.91 2.38
C ALA A 203 2.16 0.80 2.66
N ILE A 204 1.33 0.91 3.72
CA ILE A 204 0.39 -0.17 4.09
C ILE A 204 -0.65 -0.45 3.00
N GLY A 205 -1.17 0.60 2.35
CA GLY A 205 -2.11 0.49 1.23
C GLY A 205 -1.54 -0.30 0.06
N PRO A 206 -0.41 0.12 -0.55
CA PRO A 206 0.31 -0.65 -1.56
C PRO A 206 0.68 -2.07 -1.13
N CYS A 207 1.08 -2.31 0.13
CA CYS A 207 1.37 -3.65 0.64
C CYS A 207 0.11 -4.54 0.66
N ALA A 208 -1.02 -4.03 1.13
CA ALA A 208 -2.30 -4.75 1.13
C ALA A 208 -2.78 -5.06 -0.30
N LEU A 209 -2.59 -4.14 -1.25
CA LEU A 209 -2.85 -4.38 -2.68
C LEU A 209 -1.96 -5.53 -3.22
N GLY A 210 -0.67 -5.53 -2.88
CA GLY A 210 0.29 -6.57 -3.29
C GLY A 210 -0.05 -7.96 -2.73
N VAL A 211 -0.37 -8.05 -1.44
CA VAL A 211 -0.80 -9.29 -0.78
C VAL A 211 -2.12 -9.81 -1.38
N GLY A 212 -3.08 -8.92 -1.63
CA GLY A 212 -4.36 -9.27 -2.29
C GLY A 212 -4.16 -9.77 -3.72
N LEU A 213 -3.28 -9.14 -4.51
CA LEU A 213 -2.92 -9.61 -5.85
C LEU A 213 -2.25 -10.99 -5.80
N ALA A 214 -1.29 -11.19 -4.91
CA ALA A 214 -0.60 -12.47 -4.76
C ALA A 214 -1.56 -13.61 -4.37
N ALA A 215 -2.54 -13.34 -3.51
CA ALA A 215 -3.57 -14.29 -3.10
C ALA A 215 -4.52 -14.67 -4.24
N ALA A 216 -4.91 -13.69 -5.07
CA ALA A 216 -5.73 -13.92 -6.25
C ALA A 216 -4.96 -14.73 -7.32
N VAL A 217 -3.74 -14.32 -7.66
CA VAL A 217 -2.92 -14.96 -8.71
C VAL A 217 -2.50 -16.37 -8.33
N LYS A 218 -2.13 -16.61 -7.07
CA LYS A 218 -1.73 -17.95 -6.57
C LYS A 218 -2.92 -18.76 -6.02
N ASN A 219 -4.15 -18.31 -6.25
CA ASN A 219 -5.39 -18.99 -5.88
C ASN A 219 -5.46 -19.50 -4.42
N TYR A 220 -5.03 -18.68 -3.46
CA TYR A 220 -5.14 -18.96 -2.02
C TYR A 220 -6.03 -17.95 -1.27
N ALA A 221 -6.67 -17.02 -1.97
CA ALA A 221 -7.67 -16.14 -1.37
C ALA A 221 -8.90 -16.94 -0.89
N PRO A 222 -9.46 -16.66 0.32
CA PRO A 222 -10.68 -17.31 0.83
C PRO A 222 -11.93 -17.06 -0.04
N GLY A 223 -11.86 -16.07 -0.93
CA GLY A 223 -12.89 -15.79 -1.92
C GLY A 223 -12.45 -14.71 -2.92
N PRO A 224 -13.26 -14.43 -3.95
CA PRO A 224 -12.91 -13.52 -5.04
C PRO A 224 -13.05 -12.03 -4.68
N GLY A 225 -13.50 -11.67 -3.48
CA GLY A 225 -13.70 -10.27 -3.08
C GLY A 225 -12.77 -9.88 -1.95
N VAL A 226 -11.95 -8.84 -2.15
CA VAL A 226 -11.17 -8.17 -1.10
C VAL A 226 -11.48 -6.67 -1.09
N LEU A 227 -11.37 -6.03 0.08
CA LEU A 227 -11.21 -4.58 0.20
C LEU A 227 -10.06 -4.33 1.17
N GLY A 228 -9.29 -3.27 0.95
CA GLY A 228 -8.60 -2.61 2.05
C GLY A 228 -9.39 -1.38 2.50
N HIS A 229 -9.58 -1.19 3.81
CA HIS A 229 -9.86 0.14 4.34
C HIS A 229 -8.63 0.67 5.06
N PHE A 230 -8.52 1.99 5.22
CA PHE A 230 -7.36 2.61 5.89
C PHE A 230 -7.82 3.84 6.66
N SER A 231 -7.12 4.16 7.75
CA SER A 231 -7.46 5.25 8.66
C SER A 231 -6.24 6.14 8.93
N ALA A 232 -6.39 7.45 8.80
CA ALA A 232 -5.41 8.44 9.27
C ALA A 232 -5.74 8.90 10.70
N GLU A 233 -4.77 9.57 11.34
CA GLU A 233 -4.95 10.17 12.67
C GLU A 233 -5.98 11.31 12.63
N ASP A 234 -5.97 12.12 11.57
CA ASP A 234 -6.86 13.28 11.35
C ASP A 234 -8.30 12.92 10.93
N SER A 235 -8.86 11.83 11.46
CA SER A 235 -10.19 11.29 11.15
C SER A 235 -10.45 10.85 9.69
N GLU A 236 -9.54 11.08 8.74
CA GLU A 236 -9.71 10.62 7.35
C GLU A 236 -9.81 9.08 7.26
N ARG A 237 -10.76 8.58 6.46
CA ARG A 237 -11.02 7.14 6.25
C ARG A 237 -11.14 6.86 4.75
N LEU A 238 -10.61 5.74 4.29
CA LEU A 238 -10.72 5.32 2.89
C LEU A 238 -10.96 3.81 2.75
N ALA A 239 -11.43 3.39 1.57
CA ALA A 239 -11.81 2.03 1.20
C ALA A 239 -11.69 1.78 -0.32
N PHE A 240 -11.10 0.67 -0.78
CA PHE A 240 -11.13 0.20 -2.19
C PHE A 240 -11.55 -1.27 -2.32
N VAL A 241 -12.48 -1.68 -3.19
CA VAL A 241 -12.77 -3.13 -3.43
C VAL A 241 -11.97 -3.62 -4.62
N MET A 242 -11.49 -4.86 -4.56
CA MET A 242 -10.90 -5.57 -5.69
C MET A 242 -11.56 -6.95 -5.85
N LYS A 243 -11.57 -7.41 -7.09
CA LYS A 243 -11.96 -8.76 -7.49
C LYS A 243 -11.05 -9.22 -8.63
N PRO A 244 -10.61 -10.48 -8.70
CA PRO A 244 -9.91 -10.97 -9.86
C PRO A 244 -10.85 -10.89 -11.05
N SER A 245 -10.39 -10.27 -12.14
CA SER A 245 -11.08 -10.34 -13.41
C SER A 245 -10.77 -11.68 -14.06
N ASN A 246 -11.80 -12.47 -14.36
CA ASN A 246 -11.68 -13.60 -15.28
C ASN A 246 -11.40 -13.06 -16.69
N VAL A 247 -10.16 -12.69 -16.96
CA VAL A 247 -9.63 -12.64 -18.32
C VAL A 247 -9.51 -14.11 -18.74
N GLY A 248 -10.26 -14.50 -19.77
CA GLY A 248 -10.52 -15.91 -20.06
C GLY A 248 -9.26 -16.76 -20.21
N GLY A 249 -9.36 -18.02 -19.81
CA GLY A 249 -8.43 -19.05 -20.26
C GLY A 249 -8.45 -19.18 -21.78
N HIS A 250 -7.42 -19.85 -22.31
CA HIS A 250 -7.26 -20.20 -23.71
C HIS A 250 -8.48 -20.94 -24.31
#